data_AF-A0A3D3WA37-F1
#
_entry.id   AF-A0A3D3WA37-F1
#
_cell.length_a   1.000
_cell.length_b   1.000
_cell.length_c   1.000
_cell.angle_alpha   90.00
_cell.angle_beta   90.00
_cell.angle_gamma   90.00
#
_symmetry.space_group_name_H-M   'P 1'
#
loop_
_entity.id
_entity.type
_entity.pdbx_description
1 polymer ?
#
loop_
_entity_poly.entity_id
_entity_poly.type
_entity_poly.pdbx_seq_one_letter_code
_entity_poly.pdbx_strand_id
1 'polypeptide(L)'
;MKRMSTINRISAWILMVCFMIYMLTGLDTLKRVAIPQISSLIHLKYLFIPAQAAFTFHSSYAIGQSLLHGERWNVVSKALLAIYVLANLILMGFYILTLD
;
A
#
# COMPACT_ATOMS: atom_id res chain seq x y z
N MET A 1 4.74 -21.15 13.26
CA MET A 1 4.64 -19.88 12.51
C MET A 1 3.61 -20.05 11.40
N LYS A 2 2.54 -19.23 11.34
CA LYS A 2 1.56 -19.30 10.24
C LYS A 2 2.25 -18.93 8.92
N ARG A 3 2.08 -19.75 7.88
CA ARG A 3 2.70 -19.53 6.56
C ARG A 3 2.07 -18.29 5.91
N MET A 4 2.88 -17.27 5.61
CA MET A 4 2.41 -16.11 4.82
C MET A 4 1.88 -16.60 3.47
N SER A 5 0.73 -16.06 3.05
CA SER A 5 0.24 -16.30 1.69
C SER A 5 1.23 -15.72 0.66
N THR A 6 1.33 -16.36 -0.50
CA THR A 6 2.20 -15.90 -1.60
C THR A 6 1.86 -14.47 -2.01
N ILE A 7 0.57 -14.13 -2.08
CA ILE A 7 0.08 -12.78 -2.39
C ILE A 7 0.62 -11.78 -1.37
N ASN A 8 0.46 -12.05 -0.07
CA ASN A 8 0.96 -11.16 0.99
C ASN A 8 2.48 -10.95 0.90
N ARG A 9 3.25 -12.00 0.58
CA ARG A 9 4.69 -11.90 0.41
C ARG A 9 5.06 -11.02 -0.80
N ILE A 10 4.40 -11.21 -1.93
CA ILE A 10 4.61 -10.38 -3.12
C ILE A 10 4.27 -8.92 -2.82
N SER A 11 3.12 -8.67 -2.20
CA SER A 11 2.71 -7.32 -1.79
C SER A 11 3.72 -6.66 -0.85
N ALA A 12 4.28 -7.39 0.11
CA ALA A 12 5.32 -6.87 0.99
C ALA A 12 6.60 -6.46 0.22
N TRP A 13 7.04 -7.27 -0.75
CA TRP A 13 8.19 -6.92 -1.60
C TRP A 13 7.92 -5.71 -2.49
N ILE A 14 6.74 -5.63 -3.10
CA ILE A 14 6.35 -4.46 -3.90
C ILE A 14 6.35 -3.21 -3.02
N LEU A 15 5.76 -3.28 -1.82
CA LEU A 15 5.72 -2.17 -0.89
C LEU A 15 7.12 -1.72 -0.46
N MET A 16 8.03 -2.66 -0.20
CA MET A 16 9.42 -2.36 0.14
C MET A 16 10.13 -1.63 -1.00
N VAL A 17 9.99 -2.12 -2.25
CA VAL A 17 10.57 -1.46 -3.43
C VAL A 17 9.98 -0.07 -3.63
N CYS A 18 8.66 0.08 -3.52
CA CYS A 18 8.00 1.39 -3.58
C CYS A 18 8.56 2.34 -2.51
N PHE A 19 8.71 1.89 -1.27
CA PHE A 19 9.27 2.70 -0.19
C PHE A 19 10.71 3.16 -0.48
N MET A 20 11.57 2.27 -1.01
CA MET A 20 12.93 2.65 -1.41
C MET A 20 12.92 3.70 -2.52
N ILE A 21 12.10 3.53 -3.56
CA ILE A 21 11.97 4.51 -4.63
C ILE A 21 11.42 5.83 -4.09
N TYR A 22 10.43 5.80 -3.18
CA TYR A 22 9.89 6.99 -2.52
C TYR A 22 10.99 7.80 -1.83
N MET A 23 11.83 7.13 -1.04
CA MET A 23 12.93 7.77 -0.32
C MET A 23 13.96 8.38 -1.28
N LEU A 24 14.37 7.64 -2.32
CA LEU A 24 15.35 8.11 -3.30
C LEU A 24 14.82 9.31 -4.09
N THR A 25 13.58 9.22 -4.58
CA THR A 25 12.95 10.30 -5.34
C THR A 25 12.67 11.52 -4.49
N GLY A 26 12.27 11.35 -3.22
CA GLY A 26 12.07 12.46 -2.29
C GLY A 26 13.38 13.17 -1.96
N LEU A 27 14.47 12.42 -1.77
CA LEU A 27 15.80 13.00 -1.61
C LEU A 27 16.23 13.79 -2.84
N ASP A 28 16.01 13.25 -4.04
CA ASP A 28 16.34 13.96 -5.28
C ASP A 28 15.51 15.22 -5.46
N THR A 29 14.21 15.19 -5.19
CA THR A 29 13.35 16.39 -5.26
C THR A 29 13.79 17.49 -4.30
N LEU A 30 14.24 17.13 -3.09
CA LEU A 30 14.71 18.08 -2.08
C LEU A 30 16.11 18.62 -2.35
N LYS A 31 17.04 17.76 -2.76
CA LYS A 31 18.47 18.08 -2.88
C LYS A 31 18.92 18.36 -4.32
N ARG A 32 18.06 18.12 -5.30
CA ARG A 32 18.30 18.29 -6.73
C ARG A 32 19.57 17.58 -7.23
N VAL A 33 19.70 16.30 -6.92
CA VAL A 33 20.93 15.51 -7.12
C VAL A 33 21.05 14.99 -8.57
N ALA A 34 19.94 14.64 -9.19
CA ALA A 34 19.85 14.02 -10.50
C ALA A 34 18.88 14.80 -11.41
N ILE A 35 17.61 14.39 -11.47
CA ILE A 35 16.61 14.97 -12.39
C ILE A 35 15.31 15.22 -11.59
N PRO A 36 15.22 16.37 -10.88
CA PRO A 36 14.15 16.64 -9.93
C PRO A 36 12.74 16.54 -10.52
N GLN A 37 12.59 16.86 -11.81
CA GLN A 37 11.32 16.81 -12.52
C GLN A 37 10.82 15.37 -12.66
N ILE A 38 11.69 14.44 -13.06
CA ILE A 38 11.36 13.02 -13.18
C ILE A 38 11.11 12.43 -11.80
N SER A 39 11.98 12.74 -10.83
CA SER A 39 11.83 12.27 -9.45
C SER A 39 10.53 12.76 -8.83
N SER A 40 10.15 14.01 -9.07
CA SER A 40 8.87 14.56 -8.61
C SER A 40 7.68 13.82 -9.23
N LEU A 41 7.73 13.49 -10.53
CA LEU A 41 6.66 12.71 -11.18
C LEU A 41 6.54 11.30 -10.60
N ILE A 42 7.68 10.63 -10.38
CA ILE A 42 7.67 9.30 -9.76
C ILE A 42 7.14 9.39 -8.33
N HIS A 43 7.68 10.31 -7.52
CA HIS A 43 7.36 10.48 -6.11
C HIS A 43 5.88 10.82 -5.87
N LEU A 44 5.35 11.74 -6.67
CA LEU A 44 4.01 12.29 -6.47
C LEU A 44 2.92 11.59 -7.29
N LYS A 45 3.24 11.08 -8.50
CA LYS A 45 2.23 10.58 -9.46
C LYS A 45 2.26 9.05 -9.59
N TYR A 46 3.42 8.47 -9.91
CA TYR A 46 3.48 7.06 -10.32
C TYR A 46 3.62 6.06 -9.18
N LEU A 47 4.21 6.47 -8.06
CA LEU A 47 4.47 5.53 -6.97
C LEU A 47 3.22 5.17 -6.18
N PHE A 48 2.25 6.08 -6.10
CA PHE A 48 1.09 5.93 -5.23
C PHE A 48 0.26 4.68 -5.56
N ILE A 49 -0.09 4.46 -6.83
CA ILE A 49 -0.95 3.34 -7.23
C ILE A 49 -0.35 1.97 -6.84
N PRO A 50 0.88 1.59 -7.24
CA PRO A 50 1.45 0.32 -6.85
C PRO A 50 1.69 0.22 -5.33
N ALA A 51 2.09 1.31 -4.67
CA ALA A 51 2.27 1.33 -3.22
C ALA A 51 0.95 1.10 -2.48
N GLN A 52 -0.11 1.80 -2.88
CA GLN A 52 -1.44 1.73 -2.27
C GLN A 52 -2.08 0.36 -2.47
N ALA A 53 -1.97 -0.23 -3.67
CA ALA A 53 -2.45 -1.58 -3.93
C ALA A 53 -1.71 -2.62 -3.06
N ALA A 54 -0.38 -2.57 -3.05
CA ALA A 54 0.45 -3.47 -2.26
C ALA A 54 0.20 -3.31 -0.75
N PHE A 55 0.11 -2.06 -0.28
CA PHE A 55 -0.24 -1.73 1.10
C PHE A 55 -1.59 -2.31 1.48
N THR A 56 -2.62 -2.12 0.66
CA THR A 56 -3.97 -2.64 0.91
C THR A 56 -3.96 -4.16 1.11
N PHE A 57 -3.31 -4.91 0.21
CA PHE A 57 -3.23 -6.37 0.35
C PHE A 57 -2.42 -6.81 1.58
N HIS A 58 -1.26 -6.19 1.80
CA HIS A 58 -0.36 -6.56 2.90
C HIS A 58 -1.00 -6.29 4.27
N SER A 59 -1.49 -5.06 4.45
CA SER A 59 -2.14 -4.62 5.68
C SER A 59 -3.45 -5.35 5.93
N SER A 60 -4.27 -5.61 4.91
CA SER A 60 -5.52 -6.37 5.08
C SER A 60 -5.25 -7.80 5.55
N TYR A 61 -4.17 -8.43 5.07
CA TYR A 61 -3.76 -9.74 5.57
C TYR A 61 -3.33 -9.66 7.04
N ALA A 62 -2.49 -8.69 7.40
CA ALA A 62 -2.04 -8.49 8.78
C ALA A 62 -3.19 -8.18 9.74
N ILE A 63 -4.07 -7.24 9.36
CA ILE A 63 -5.27 -6.87 10.11
C ILE A 63 -6.18 -8.09 10.23
N GLY A 64 -6.44 -8.81 9.14
CA GLY A 64 -7.23 -10.04 9.16
C GLY A 64 -6.69 -11.07 10.14
N GLN A 65 -5.37 -11.29 10.17
CA GLN A 65 -4.74 -12.18 11.16
C GLN A 65 -4.84 -11.66 12.60
N SER A 66 -4.76 -10.34 12.81
CA SER A 66 -4.89 -9.73 14.14
C SER A 66 -6.33 -9.77 14.69
N LEU A 67 -7.32 -9.65 13.80
CA LEU A 67 -8.74 -9.69 14.15
C LEU A 67 -9.27 -11.10 14.38
N LEU A 68 -8.51 -12.12 13.95
CA LEU A 68 -8.76 -13.53 14.25
C LEU A 68 -8.32 -13.82 15.69
N HIS A 69 -9.25 -13.72 16.65
CA HIS A 69 -9.06 -14.22 18.00
C HIS A 69 -9.29 -15.74 18.02
N GLY A 70 -8.21 -16.52 18.00
CA GLY A 70 -8.28 -17.99 17.92
C GLY A 70 -8.76 -18.49 16.55
N GLU A 71 -9.78 -19.34 16.53
CA GLU A 71 -10.39 -19.90 15.30
C GLU A 71 -11.68 -19.20 14.87
N ARG A 72 -12.19 -18.24 15.66
CA ARG A 72 -13.50 -17.63 15.40
C ARG A 72 -13.35 -16.30 14.68
N TRP A 73 -13.77 -16.28 13.42
CA TRP A 73 -13.91 -15.05 12.65
C TRP A 73 -15.32 -14.48 12.78
N ASN A 74 -15.50 -13.56 13.73
CA ASN A 74 -16.82 -12.96 14.00
C ASN A 74 -17.24 -11.97 12.89
N VAL A 75 -18.54 -11.67 12.81
CA VAL A 75 -19.12 -10.79 11.79
C VAL A 75 -18.57 -9.35 11.89
N VAL A 76 -18.31 -8.87 13.10
CA VAL A 76 -17.77 -7.51 13.34
C VAL A 76 -16.37 -7.37 12.74
N SER A 77 -15.47 -8.31 12.99
CA SER A 77 -14.12 -8.38 12.43
C SER A 77 -14.15 -8.45 10.91
N LYS A 78 -15.11 -9.19 10.32
CA LYS A 78 -15.31 -9.22 8.86
C LYS A 78 -15.75 -7.86 8.33
N ALA A 79 -16.72 -7.22 8.99
CA ALA A 79 -17.23 -5.91 8.62
C ALA A 79 -16.14 -4.84 8.70
N LEU A 80 -15.34 -4.82 9.78
CA LEU A 80 -14.22 -3.89 9.94
C LEU A 80 -13.17 -4.07 8.84
N LEU A 81 -12.80 -5.32 8.51
CA LEU A 81 -11.85 -5.59 7.43
C LEU A 81 -12.42 -5.17 6.06
N ALA A 82 -13.71 -5.41 5.81
CA ALA A 82 -14.36 -5.01 4.57
C ALA A 82 -14.42 -3.49 4.41
N ILE A 83 -14.77 -2.76 5.48
CA ILE A 83 -14.76 -1.28 5.50
C ILE A 83 -13.35 -0.76 5.23
N TYR A 84 -12.34 -1.36 5.87
CA TYR A 84 -10.94 -1.01 5.65
C TYR A 84 -10.50 -1.17 4.20
N VAL A 85 -10.80 -2.33 3.58
CA VAL A 85 -10.48 -2.57 2.17
C VAL A 85 -11.22 -1.58 1.27
N LEU A 86 -12.51 -1.36 1.51
CA LEU A 86 -13.32 -0.44 0.73
C LEU A 86 -12.81 1.00 0.82
N ALA A 87 -12.42 1.46 2.01
CA ALA A 87 -11.83 2.79 2.20
C ALA A 87 -10.53 2.96 1.40
N ASN A 88 -9.67 1.94 1.38
CA ASN A 88 -8.44 1.96 0.59
C ASN A 88 -8.72 1.96 -0.93
N LEU A 89 -9.74 1.24 -1.38
CA LEU A 89 -10.16 1.25 -2.79
C LEU A 89 -10.78 2.59 -3.21
N ILE A 90 -11.60 3.20 -2.35
CA ILE A 90 -12.14 4.55 -2.57
C ILE A 90 -11.01 5.55 -2.66
N LEU A 91 -10.03 5.50 -1.75
CA LEU A 91 -8.87 6.38 -1.79
C LEU A 91 -8.06 6.20 -3.09
N MET A 92 -7.83 4.96 -3.52
CA MET A 92 -7.14 4.68 -4.77
C MET A 92 -7.92 5.17 -5.99
N GLY A 93 -9.23 4.94 -6.02
CA GLY A 93 -10.11 5.41 -7.09
C GLY A 93 -10.17 6.94 -7.16
N PHE A 94 -10.31 7.60 -6.01
CA PHE A 94 -10.27 9.06 -5.91
C PHE A 94 -8.96 9.60 -6.47
N TYR A 95 -7.83 9.05 -6.04
CA TYR A 95 -6.52 9.45 -6.55
C TYR A 95 -6.39 9.32 -8.07
N ILE A 96 -6.85 8.20 -8.64
CA ILE A 96 -6.83 7.96 -10.10
C ILE A 96 -7.70 8.98 -10.83
N LEU A 97 -8.89 9.31 -10.29
CA LEU A 97 -9.81 10.26 -10.90
C LEU A 97 -9.31 11.71 -10.82
N THR A 98 -8.52 12.05 -9.80
CA THR A 98 -7.91 13.38 -9.65
C THR A 98 -6.51 13.48 -10.26
N LEU A 99 -6.06 12.43 -10.96
CA LEU A 99 -4.72 12.32 -11.52
C LEU A 99 -4.59 13.08 -12.85
N ASP A 100 -4.99 14.34 -12.88
CA ASP A 100 -4.79 15.21 -14.05
C ASP A 100 -3.27 15.39 -14.33
#